data_AF-A0A2N3KU02-F1
#
_entry.id   AF-A0A2N3KU02-F1
#
_cell.length_a   1.000
_cell.length_b   1.000
_cell.length_c   1.000
_cell.angle_alpha   90.00
_cell.angle_beta   90.00
_cell.angle_gamma   90.00
#
_symmetry.space_group_name_H-M   'P 1'
#
loop_
_entity.id
_entity.type
_entity.pdbx_description
1 polymer ?
#
loop_
_entity_poly.entity_id
_entity_poly.type
_entity_poly.pdbx_seq_one_letter_code
_entity_poly.pdbx_strand_id
1 'polypeptide(L)'
;MKIEKFKSLWGSALAALLALAVPGPAHAAAGQNASITPQAVVELFTSEGCSSCPPADAVLRDISDETDNLLLLSFHVDYWNYLGWKDRFSEPAYTDRQRKYATFQHESYVYTPQIMINGAGSVRATHKDAILEAALKKPSPLASWVTIKTDSTAGQKPGGIIKLEAAKGDIPQKPLKIWLVGFDRKASTDVEAGENAGRNLKHVNIVRELDDLGTWDGKAREIPVRLEYECNGGIAVLLQEENGGPIRSASMARF
;
A
#
# COMPACT_ATOMS: atom_id res chain seq x y z
N MET A 1 -91.11 44.55 15.99
CA MET A 1 -91.58 43.67 17.10
C MET A 1 -91.29 42.22 16.76
N LYS A 2 -90.15 41.70 17.23
CA LYS A 2 -89.95 40.36 17.82
C LYS A 2 -88.45 40.08 17.87
N ILE A 3 -88.02 39.84 19.09
CA ILE A 3 -86.72 39.33 19.53
C ILE A 3 -86.73 37.83 19.19
N GLU A 4 -85.60 37.27 18.76
CA GLU A 4 -85.00 36.14 19.47
C GLU A 4 -83.59 35.79 18.98
N LYS A 5 -82.74 35.53 19.97
CA LYS A 5 -81.35 35.13 19.90
C LYS A 5 -81.28 33.63 19.63
N PHE A 6 -80.32 33.18 18.82
CA PHE A 6 -79.69 31.88 19.07
C PHE A 6 -78.20 31.96 18.77
N LYS A 7 -77.42 31.69 19.82
CA LYS A 7 -75.96 31.53 19.76
C LYS A 7 -75.67 30.16 19.15
N SER A 8 -74.76 30.12 18.19
CA SER A 8 -74.05 28.90 17.79
C SER A 8 -72.57 29.26 17.73
N LEU A 9 -71.85 28.81 18.74
CA LEU A 9 -70.41 28.59 18.71
C LEU A 9 -70.21 27.32 17.87
N TRP A 10 -69.29 27.35 16.90
CA TRP A 10 -68.43 26.27 16.37
C TRP A 10 -67.38 27.04 15.54
N GLY A 11 -66.16 27.26 16.03
CA GLY A 11 -65.14 26.24 16.15
C GLY A 11 -64.25 26.31 14.90
N SER A 12 -63.39 27.33 14.83
CA SER A 12 -62.43 27.52 13.72
C SER A 12 -61.43 26.36 13.71
N ALA A 13 -61.58 25.42 12.77
CA ALA A 13 -60.57 24.40 12.51
C ALA A 13 -59.42 25.01 11.70
N LEU A 14 -58.34 25.39 12.39
CA LEU A 14 -57.09 25.80 11.78
C LEU A 14 -56.34 24.53 11.34
N ALA A 15 -56.38 24.22 10.04
CA ALA A 15 -55.62 23.11 9.47
C ALA A 15 -54.13 23.48 9.44
N ALA A 16 -53.37 22.99 10.43
CA ALA A 16 -51.92 23.08 10.43
C ALA A 16 -51.34 22.09 9.42
N LEU A 17 -50.87 22.59 8.28
CA LEU A 17 -50.04 21.84 7.33
C LEU A 17 -48.67 21.58 7.98
N LEU A 18 -48.47 20.38 8.53
CA LEU A 18 -47.13 19.86 8.84
C LEU A 18 -46.41 19.59 7.51
N ALA A 19 -45.48 20.47 7.14
CA ALA A 19 -44.50 20.17 6.11
C ALA A 19 -43.56 19.07 6.64
N LEU A 20 -43.79 17.84 6.19
CA LEU A 20 -42.87 16.73 6.37
C LEU A 20 -41.58 17.05 5.60
N ALA A 21 -40.57 17.52 6.32
CA ALA A 21 -39.21 17.63 5.80
C ALA A 21 -38.72 16.21 5.49
N VAL A 22 -38.69 15.84 4.21
CA VAL A 22 -38.07 14.60 3.75
C VAL A 22 -36.56 14.77 3.95
N PRO A 23 -35.90 13.99 4.82
CA PRO A 23 -34.45 13.99 4.89
C PRO A 23 -33.94 13.42 3.56
N GLY A 24 -33.27 14.27 2.78
CA GLY A 24 -32.57 13.83 1.57
C GLY A 24 -31.50 12.80 1.92
N PRO A 25 -31.12 11.92 0.97
CA PRO A 25 -30.09 10.93 1.21
C PRO A 25 -28.79 11.63 1.59
N ALA A 26 -28.35 11.41 2.83
CA ALA A 26 -27.02 11.76 3.27
C ALA A 26 -26.05 11.03 2.35
N HIS A 27 -25.36 11.78 1.49
CA HIS A 27 -24.17 11.26 0.83
C HIS A 27 -23.20 10.87 1.94
N ALA A 28 -23.03 9.57 2.16
CA ALA A 28 -21.93 9.08 2.95
C ALA A 28 -20.66 9.67 2.35
N ALA A 29 -20.00 10.56 3.08
CA ALA A 29 -18.65 10.98 2.72
C ALA A 29 -17.84 9.68 2.61
N ALA A 30 -17.37 9.36 1.41
CA ALA A 30 -16.46 8.24 1.20
C ALA A 30 -15.32 8.40 2.22
N GLY A 31 -15.19 7.40 3.10
CA GLY A 31 -14.23 7.45 4.20
C GLY A 31 -12.84 7.69 3.64
N GLN A 32 -12.23 8.80 4.01
CA GLN A 32 -10.82 9.06 3.73
C GLN A 32 -10.01 7.99 4.46
N ASN A 33 -9.44 7.03 3.74
CA ASN A 33 -8.56 6.05 4.36
C ASN A 33 -7.29 6.77 4.81
N ALA A 34 -7.20 7.00 6.12
CA ALA A 34 -6.04 7.65 6.73
C ALA A 34 -4.81 6.75 6.56
N SER A 35 -3.71 7.33 6.08
CA SER A 35 -2.45 6.61 5.96
C SER A 35 -1.87 6.27 7.32
N ILE A 36 -1.20 5.13 7.40
CA ILE A 36 -0.45 4.70 8.60
C ILE A 36 1.03 4.59 8.29
N THR A 37 1.87 4.97 9.26
CA THR A 37 3.31 4.68 9.24
C THR A 37 3.48 3.22 9.70
N PRO A 38 3.96 2.30 8.84
CA PRO A 38 4.23 0.93 9.26
C PRO A 38 5.43 0.91 10.21
N GLN A 39 5.52 -0.14 11.05
CA GLN A 39 6.67 -0.36 11.92
C GLN A 39 7.93 -0.71 11.14
N ALA A 40 7.77 -1.45 10.04
CA ALA A 40 8.82 -1.75 9.07
C ALA A 40 8.23 -2.04 7.69
N VAL A 41 9.09 -1.91 6.67
CA VAL A 41 8.85 -2.35 5.30
C VAL A 41 9.54 -3.69 5.09
N VAL A 42 8.81 -4.65 4.58
CA VAL A 42 9.28 -6.00 4.26
C VAL A 42 9.04 -6.24 2.78
N GLU A 43 10.12 -6.33 2.01
CA GLU A 43 10.07 -6.51 0.56
C GLU A 43 10.51 -7.93 0.24
N LEU A 44 9.60 -8.75 -0.27
CA LEU A 44 9.89 -10.07 -0.81
C LEU A 44 10.20 -9.94 -2.30
N PHE A 45 11.37 -10.41 -2.73
CA PHE A 45 11.69 -10.64 -4.13
C PHE A 45 11.42 -12.11 -4.46
N THR A 46 10.48 -12.34 -5.37
CA THR A 46 9.93 -13.66 -5.73
C THR A 46 9.72 -13.79 -7.24
N SER A 47 9.28 -14.96 -7.71
CA SER A 47 8.80 -15.17 -9.07
C SER A 47 7.98 -16.46 -9.16
N GLU A 48 6.92 -16.45 -9.96
CA GLU A 48 6.18 -17.66 -10.32
C GLU A 48 7.02 -18.67 -11.10
N GLY A 49 8.06 -18.21 -11.79
CA GLY A 49 9.02 -19.06 -12.51
C GLY A 49 10.06 -19.74 -11.62
N CYS A 50 10.14 -19.36 -10.34
CA CYS A 50 11.11 -19.87 -9.37
C CYS A 50 10.49 -20.98 -8.51
N SER A 51 10.94 -22.23 -8.66
CA SER A 51 10.40 -23.38 -7.90
C SER A 51 10.62 -23.33 -6.39
N SER A 52 11.63 -22.60 -5.92
CA SER A 52 11.96 -22.44 -4.50
C SER A 52 11.20 -21.31 -3.80
N CYS A 53 10.46 -20.49 -4.55
CA CYS A 53 9.77 -19.30 -4.06
C CYS A 53 8.43 -19.57 -3.33
N PRO A 54 7.58 -20.54 -3.71
CA PRO A 54 6.27 -20.75 -3.08
C PRO A 54 6.25 -20.86 -1.54
N PRO A 55 7.26 -21.48 -0.87
CA PRO A 55 7.32 -21.46 0.59
C PRO A 55 7.50 -20.05 1.19
N ALA A 56 8.27 -19.17 0.55
CA ALA A 56 8.44 -17.80 1.00
C ALA A 56 7.19 -16.95 0.76
N ASP A 57 6.52 -17.15 -0.39
CA ASP A 57 5.24 -16.51 -0.67
C ASP A 57 4.20 -16.90 0.41
N ALA A 58 4.17 -18.17 0.80
CA ALA A 58 3.31 -18.65 1.88
C ALA A 58 3.63 -17.98 3.22
N VAL A 59 4.91 -17.84 3.59
CA VAL A 59 5.31 -17.11 4.81
C VAL A 59 4.83 -15.66 4.77
N LEU A 60 4.97 -14.97 3.63
CA LEU A 60 4.50 -13.58 3.52
C LEU A 60 2.98 -13.47 3.66
N ARG A 61 2.22 -14.42 3.10
CA ARG A 61 0.77 -14.49 3.32
C ARG A 61 0.42 -14.70 4.80
N ASP A 62 1.09 -15.63 5.46
CA ASP A 62 0.82 -15.94 6.86
C ASP A 62 1.11 -14.72 7.77
N ILE A 63 2.16 -13.94 7.47
CA ILE A 63 2.41 -12.67 8.17
C ILE A 63 1.31 -11.66 7.87
N SER A 64 0.86 -11.57 6.61
CA SER A 64 -0.18 -10.62 6.20
C SER A 64 -1.54 -10.88 6.84
N ASP A 65 -1.83 -12.13 7.21
CA ASP A 65 -3.07 -12.49 7.90
C ASP A 65 -2.98 -12.28 9.43
N GLU A 66 -1.77 -12.08 9.98
CA GLU A 66 -1.53 -11.90 11.42
C GLU A 66 -1.32 -10.46 11.86
N THR A 67 -0.83 -9.58 10.98
CA THR A 67 -0.55 -8.19 11.35
C THR A 67 -0.67 -7.20 10.20
N ASP A 68 -1.26 -6.05 10.51
CA ASP A 68 -1.31 -4.87 9.63
C ASP A 68 -0.23 -3.84 9.97
N ASN A 69 0.63 -4.11 10.97
CA ASN A 69 1.68 -3.16 11.41
C ASN A 69 2.86 -3.10 10.45
N LEU A 70 2.97 -4.04 9.51
CA LEU A 70 4.05 -4.13 8.54
C LEU A 70 3.56 -3.74 7.14
N LEU A 71 4.38 -3.00 6.42
CA LEU A 71 4.20 -2.84 4.98
C LEU A 71 4.91 -4.01 4.27
N LEU A 72 4.14 -5.04 3.97
CA LEU A 72 4.61 -6.17 3.17
C LEU A 72 4.42 -5.86 1.68
N LEU A 73 5.43 -6.13 0.86
CA LEU A 73 5.39 -5.93 -0.59
C LEU A 73 6.02 -7.14 -1.30
N SER A 74 5.32 -7.68 -2.30
CA SER A 74 5.84 -8.73 -3.18
C SER A 74 6.29 -8.12 -4.51
N PHE A 75 7.60 -8.13 -4.74
CA PHE A 75 8.25 -7.72 -5.98
C PHE A 75 8.57 -8.96 -6.82
N HIS A 76 7.86 -9.12 -7.93
CA HIS A 76 8.08 -10.24 -8.83
C HIS A 76 9.22 -9.89 -9.81
N VAL A 77 10.33 -10.61 -9.72
CA VAL A 77 11.49 -10.36 -10.60
C VAL A 77 11.32 -11.05 -11.94
N ASP A 78 11.88 -10.46 -12.99
CA ASP A 78 11.69 -10.91 -14.37
C ASP A 78 12.72 -11.95 -14.83
N TYR A 79 13.84 -12.10 -14.12
CA TYR A 79 14.96 -12.95 -14.56
C TYR A 79 14.70 -14.45 -14.50
N TRP A 80 13.52 -14.90 -14.08
CA TRP A 80 13.09 -16.31 -14.17
C TRP A 80 12.18 -16.58 -15.38
N ASN A 81 11.72 -15.55 -16.09
CA ASN A 81 10.74 -15.67 -17.18
C ASN A 81 11.25 -16.50 -18.37
N TYR A 82 12.57 -16.69 -18.48
CA TYR A 82 13.18 -17.48 -19.55
C TYR A 82 12.95 -19.00 -19.38
N LEU A 83 12.48 -19.46 -18.21
CA LEU A 83 12.23 -20.88 -17.92
C LEU A 83 10.88 -21.41 -18.45
N GLY A 84 10.23 -20.68 -19.36
CA GLY A 84 9.03 -21.13 -20.05
C GLY A 84 7.71 -20.73 -19.38
N TRP A 85 7.75 -20.02 -18.26
CA TRP A 85 6.61 -19.32 -17.68
C TRP A 85 6.94 -17.85 -17.49
N LYS A 86 6.16 -16.96 -18.13
CA LYS A 86 6.28 -15.53 -17.90
C LYS A 86 5.35 -15.14 -16.75
N ASP A 87 5.95 -14.79 -15.62
CA ASP A 87 5.23 -14.27 -14.46
C ASP A 87 4.55 -12.93 -14.83
N ARG A 88 3.22 -12.90 -14.76
CA ARG A 88 2.42 -11.73 -15.17
C ARG A 88 2.55 -10.52 -14.24
N PHE A 89 3.12 -10.72 -13.06
CA PHE A 89 3.40 -9.64 -12.09
C PHE A 89 4.83 -9.15 -12.17
N SER A 90 5.69 -9.84 -12.95
CA SER A 90 7.10 -9.49 -13.02
C SER A 90 7.35 -8.25 -13.86
N GLU A 91 8.29 -7.42 -13.40
CA GLU A 91 8.78 -6.26 -14.15
C GLU A 91 10.30 -6.09 -14.01
N PRO A 92 11.02 -5.65 -15.07
CA PRO A 92 12.46 -5.38 -15.00
C PRO A 92 12.83 -4.38 -13.90
N ALA A 93 11.95 -3.40 -13.64
CA ALA A 93 12.14 -2.41 -12.58
C ALA A 93 12.28 -3.05 -11.18
N TYR A 94 11.63 -4.20 -10.95
CA TYR A 94 11.67 -4.91 -9.66
C TYR A 94 12.98 -5.68 -9.52
N THR A 95 13.46 -6.29 -10.61
CA THR A 95 14.83 -6.84 -10.68
C THR A 95 15.88 -5.76 -10.44
N ASP A 96 15.73 -4.58 -11.04
CA ASP A 96 16.68 -3.48 -10.86
C ASP A 96 16.65 -2.91 -9.43
N ARG A 97 15.47 -2.88 -8.78
CA ARG A 97 15.37 -2.59 -7.35
C ARG A 97 16.18 -3.59 -6.51
N GLN A 98 16.08 -4.89 -6.80
CA GLN A 98 16.87 -5.92 -6.12
C GLN A 98 18.37 -5.75 -6.34
N ARG A 99 18.79 -5.46 -7.58
CA ARG A 99 20.20 -5.22 -7.93
C ARG A 99 20.78 -3.99 -7.22
N LYS A 100 19.99 -2.94 -7.04
CA LYS A 100 20.40 -1.77 -6.24
C LYS A 100 20.67 -2.16 -4.79
N TYR A 101 19.83 -3.01 -4.19
CA TYR A 101 20.09 -3.55 -2.86
C TYR A 101 21.35 -4.39 -2.79
N ALA A 102 21.58 -5.29 -3.76
CA ALA A 102 22.79 -6.09 -3.82
C ALA A 102 24.04 -5.19 -3.93
N THR A 103 23.99 -4.17 -4.79
CA THR A 103 25.08 -3.20 -4.97
C THR A 103 25.38 -2.46 -3.67
N PHE A 104 24.35 -1.95 -2.99
CA PHE A 104 24.50 -1.23 -1.72
C PHE A 104 25.09 -2.10 -0.60
N GLN A 105 24.71 -3.37 -0.56
CA GLN A 105 25.20 -4.34 0.44
C GLN A 105 26.50 -5.05 0.03
N HIS A 106 27.09 -4.67 -1.10
CA HIS A 106 28.29 -5.31 -1.66
C HIS A 106 28.12 -6.81 -1.94
N GLU A 107 26.90 -7.24 -2.27
CA GLU A 107 26.59 -8.58 -2.74
C GLU A 107 26.94 -8.70 -4.24
N SER A 108 27.48 -9.84 -4.64
CA SER A 108 27.92 -10.08 -6.03
C SER A 108 26.81 -10.60 -6.95
N TYR A 109 25.65 -10.96 -6.41
CA TYR A 109 24.52 -11.51 -7.17
C TYR A 109 23.19 -11.23 -6.46
N VAL A 110 22.10 -11.35 -7.23
CA VAL A 110 20.73 -11.37 -6.72
C VAL A 110 20.19 -12.81 -6.76
N TYR A 111 19.23 -13.13 -5.90
CA TYR A 111 18.63 -14.46 -5.82
C TYR A 111 17.17 -14.38 -5.35
N THR A 112 16.40 -15.43 -5.57
CA THR A 112 15.07 -15.59 -4.96
C THR A 112 14.91 -16.95 -4.29
N PRO A 113 14.03 -17.04 -3.27
CA PRO A 113 13.35 -15.92 -2.63
C PRO A 113 14.29 -15.12 -1.71
N GLN A 114 14.18 -13.80 -1.71
CA GLN A 114 14.95 -12.89 -0.83
C GLN A 114 14.01 -11.93 -0.12
N ILE A 115 14.16 -11.76 1.20
CA ILE A 115 13.47 -10.70 1.95
C ILE A 115 14.45 -9.57 2.22
N MET A 116 13.99 -8.33 2.05
CA MET A 116 14.68 -7.11 2.46
C MET A 116 13.86 -6.37 3.53
N ILE A 117 14.49 -6.06 4.67
CA ILE A 117 13.86 -5.31 5.77
C ILE A 117 14.38 -3.87 5.76
N ASN A 118 13.48 -2.89 5.63
CA ASN A 118 13.79 -1.46 5.59
C ASN A 118 14.94 -1.10 4.63
N GLY A 119 15.13 -1.85 3.54
CA GLY A 119 16.22 -1.64 2.59
C GLY A 119 17.64 -1.82 3.16
N ALA A 120 17.80 -2.43 4.34
CA ALA A 120 19.05 -2.43 5.10
C ALA A 120 19.53 -3.81 5.57
N GLY A 121 18.71 -4.86 5.44
CA GLY A 121 19.11 -6.20 5.85
C GLY A 121 18.29 -7.29 5.19
N SER A 122 18.99 -8.35 4.75
CA SER A 122 18.36 -9.55 4.22
C SER A 122 18.04 -10.55 5.33
N VAL A 123 16.89 -11.20 5.23
CA VAL A 123 16.48 -12.30 6.12
C VAL A 123 16.09 -13.50 5.26
N ARG A 124 16.30 -14.70 5.78
CA ARG A 124 15.86 -15.92 5.09
C ARG A 124 14.35 -15.90 4.88
N ALA A 125 13.93 -15.85 3.62
CA ALA A 125 12.54 -15.62 3.24
C ALA A 125 11.55 -16.70 3.71
N THR A 126 12.04 -17.89 4.05
CA THR A 126 11.21 -19.01 4.55
C THR A 126 11.12 -19.09 6.08
N HIS A 127 11.70 -18.14 6.82
CA HIS A 127 11.74 -18.16 8.28
C HIS A 127 10.90 -17.01 8.85
N LYS A 128 9.61 -17.28 9.05
CA LYS A 128 8.65 -16.31 9.56
C LYS A 128 9.11 -15.60 10.84
N ASP A 129 9.53 -16.36 11.84
CA ASP A 129 9.97 -15.80 13.12
C ASP A 129 11.16 -14.86 12.95
N ALA A 130 12.12 -15.21 12.09
CA ALA A 130 13.28 -14.35 11.82
C ALA A 130 12.87 -13.03 11.14
N ILE A 131 11.88 -13.06 10.23
CA ILE A 131 11.33 -11.87 9.58
C ILE A 131 10.64 -10.98 10.62
N LEU A 132 9.79 -11.56 11.46
CA LEU A 132 9.08 -10.83 12.52
C LEU A 132 10.04 -10.25 13.57
N GLU A 133 11.07 -10.99 13.96
CA GLU A 133 12.12 -10.51 14.87
C GLU A 133 12.85 -9.29 14.28
N ALA A 134 13.27 -9.38 13.01
CA ALA A 134 13.97 -8.29 12.33
C ALA A 134 13.06 -7.07 12.12
N ALA A 135 11.80 -7.28 11.74
CA ALA A 135 10.85 -6.23 11.41
C ALA A 135 10.24 -5.54 12.65
N LEU A 136 9.95 -6.29 13.71
CA LEU A 136 9.19 -5.80 14.86
C LEU A 136 10.06 -5.51 16.09
N LYS A 137 11.12 -6.28 16.33
CA LYS A 137 11.91 -6.17 17.57
C LYS A 137 13.22 -5.41 17.41
N LYS A 138 13.78 -5.37 16.19
CA LYS A 138 15.03 -4.67 15.89
C LYS A 138 14.96 -3.73 14.68
N PRO A 139 13.85 -3.01 14.42
CA PRO A 139 13.84 -2.12 13.27
C PRO A 139 14.81 -0.95 13.49
N SER A 140 15.52 -0.54 12.44
CA SER A 140 15.89 0.87 12.33
C SER A 140 14.56 1.64 12.23
N PRO A 141 14.23 2.52 13.18
CA PRO A 141 12.91 3.13 13.24
C PRO A 141 12.64 3.96 11.99
N LEU A 142 11.45 3.79 11.42
CA LEU A 142 10.97 4.62 10.33
C LEU A 142 10.46 5.94 10.90
N ALA A 143 10.96 7.04 10.37
CA ALA A 143 10.47 8.37 10.71
C ALA A 143 9.06 8.57 10.13
N SER A 144 8.26 9.43 10.76
CA SER A 144 6.92 9.80 10.28
C SER A 144 6.98 11.09 9.45
N TRP A 145 7.71 11.05 8.33
CA TRP A 145 7.90 12.20 7.44
C TRP A 145 6.94 12.26 6.26
N VAL A 146 6.19 11.18 6.02
CA VAL A 146 5.27 11.08 4.90
C VAL A 146 3.88 10.67 5.37
N THR A 147 2.87 11.34 4.81
CA THR A 147 1.45 10.97 4.97
C THR A 147 0.78 10.94 3.61
N ILE A 148 -0.22 10.08 3.46
CA ILE A 148 -0.96 9.89 2.21
C ILE A 148 -2.43 10.15 2.49
N LYS A 149 -3.04 11.02 1.68
CA LYS A 149 -4.49 11.16 1.62
C LYS A 149 -4.93 10.63 0.28
N THR A 150 -5.63 9.50 0.30
CA THR A 150 -6.11 8.86 -0.94
C THR A 150 -7.46 9.42 -1.35
N ASP A 151 -7.66 9.56 -2.66
CA ASP A 151 -8.95 9.88 -3.28
C ASP A 151 -9.51 8.70 -4.09
N SER A 152 -8.95 7.50 -3.86
CA SER A 152 -9.26 6.28 -4.59
C SER A 152 -10.74 5.93 -4.51
N THR A 153 -11.35 5.79 -5.67
CA THR A 153 -12.72 5.28 -5.83
C THR A 153 -12.68 3.99 -6.65
N ALA A 154 -13.60 3.07 -6.37
CA ALA A 154 -13.67 1.80 -7.10
C ALA A 154 -13.84 2.04 -8.61
N GLY A 155 -13.03 1.37 -9.44
CA GLY A 155 -13.06 1.53 -10.89
C GLY A 155 -12.32 2.76 -11.43
N GLN A 156 -11.54 3.46 -10.60
CA GLN A 156 -10.60 4.49 -11.04
C GLN A 156 -9.17 4.11 -10.65
N LYS A 157 -8.21 4.62 -11.42
CA LYS A 157 -6.79 4.55 -11.05
C LYS A 157 -6.59 5.20 -9.67
N PRO A 158 -6.04 4.47 -8.68
CA PRO A 158 -5.84 4.99 -7.34
C PRO A 158 -4.92 6.21 -7.33
N GLY A 159 -5.16 7.16 -6.43
CA GLY A 159 -4.37 8.38 -6.34
C GLY A 159 -4.59 9.14 -5.05
N GLY A 160 -4.11 10.38 -5.03
CA GLY A 160 -4.31 11.28 -3.91
C GLY A 160 -3.23 12.34 -3.79
N ILE A 161 -3.00 12.79 -2.56
CA ILE A 161 -1.97 13.77 -2.22
C ILE A 161 -1.02 13.14 -1.20
N ILE A 162 0.27 13.16 -1.53
CA ILE A 162 1.35 12.84 -0.61
C ILE A 162 1.79 14.14 0.04
N LYS A 163 1.86 14.17 1.37
CA LYS A 163 2.47 15.27 2.12
C LYS A 163 3.77 14.79 2.77
N LEU A 164 4.85 15.48 2.45
CA LEU A 164 6.19 15.27 2.99
C LEU A 164 6.54 16.41 3.94
N GLU A 165 6.93 16.09 5.17
CA GLU A 165 7.28 17.08 6.20
C GLU A 165 8.18 16.45 7.27
N ALA A 166 9.37 17.01 7.49
CA ALA A 166 10.22 16.65 8.62
C ALA A 166 9.92 17.57 9.81
N ALA A 167 9.91 17.00 11.03
CA ALA A 167 9.86 17.79 12.24
C ALA A 167 11.18 18.58 12.42
N LYS A 168 11.11 19.72 13.12
CA LYS A 168 12.30 20.55 13.38
C LYS A 168 13.34 19.73 14.17
N GLY A 169 14.55 19.61 13.62
CA GLY A 169 15.64 18.82 14.21
C GLY A 169 15.67 17.36 13.77
N ASP A 170 14.69 16.92 12.98
CA ASP A 170 14.58 15.57 12.41
C ASP A 170 14.64 15.62 10.88
N ILE A 171 15.39 16.58 10.34
CA ILE A 171 15.54 16.77 8.89
C ILE A 171 16.58 15.75 8.39
N PRO A 172 16.30 15.01 7.29
CA PRO A 172 17.27 14.11 6.71
C PRO A 172 18.56 14.86 6.33
N GLN A 173 19.72 14.27 6.66
CA GLN A 173 21.03 14.88 6.41
C GLN A 173 21.42 14.85 4.92
N LYS A 174 20.80 13.98 4.13
CA LYS A 174 21.00 13.84 2.70
C LYS A 174 19.62 13.74 2.02
N PRO A 175 19.49 14.18 0.75
CA PRO A 175 18.25 13.98 0.01
C PRO A 175 17.86 12.49 -0.04
N LEU A 176 16.56 12.23 0.10
CA LEU A 176 15.99 10.89 0.03
C LEU A 176 15.20 10.73 -1.25
N LYS A 177 15.35 9.58 -1.89
CA LYS A 177 14.53 9.14 -3.01
C LYS A 177 13.08 8.92 -2.56
N ILE A 178 12.13 9.41 -3.35
CA ILE A 178 10.70 9.21 -3.12
C ILE A 178 10.22 8.11 -4.07
N TRP A 179 9.82 6.96 -3.52
CA TRP A 179 9.18 5.89 -4.28
C TRP A 179 7.69 5.89 -4.01
N LEU A 180 6.89 5.91 -5.06
CA LEU A 180 5.46 5.62 -5.02
C LEU A 180 5.25 4.14 -5.39
N VAL A 181 4.44 3.45 -4.61
CA VAL A 181 4.18 2.01 -4.79
C VAL A 181 2.67 1.79 -4.84
N GLY A 182 2.20 1.20 -5.94
CA GLY A 182 0.85 0.65 -6.06
C GLY A 182 0.89 -0.86 -5.92
N PHE A 183 -0.02 -1.46 -5.15
CA PHE A 183 -0.05 -2.91 -4.97
C PHE A 183 -1.45 -3.52 -4.85
N ASP A 184 -1.59 -4.76 -5.29
CA ASP A 184 -2.80 -5.58 -5.14
C ASP A 184 -2.80 -6.31 -3.81
N ARG A 185 -3.97 -6.48 -3.18
CA ARG A 185 -4.09 -7.13 -1.87
C ARG A 185 -3.71 -8.60 -1.94
N LYS A 186 -4.34 -9.34 -2.85
CA LYS A 186 -4.20 -10.79 -3.04
C LYS A 186 -4.39 -11.09 -4.52
N ALA A 187 -3.64 -12.07 -5.02
CA ALA A 187 -3.83 -12.62 -6.35
C ALA A 187 -3.50 -14.10 -6.37
N SER A 188 -4.03 -14.81 -7.36
CA SER A 188 -3.71 -16.20 -7.61
C SER A 188 -3.53 -16.42 -9.11
N THR A 189 -2.69 -17.40 -9.43
CA THR A 189 -2.36 -17.76 -10.81
C THR A 189 -2.27 -19.28 -10.90
N ASP A 190 -2.97 -19.86 -11.88
CA ASP A 190 -2.74 -21.23 -12.31
C ASP A 190 -1.53 -21.22 -13.26
N VAL A 191 -0.44 -21.83 -12.82
CA VAL A 191 0.82 -21.85 -13.59
C VAL A 191 0.77 -23.03 -14.56
N GLU A 192 0.79 -22.73 -15.87
CA GLU A 192 0.58 -23.75 -16.91
C GLU A 192 1.88 -24.32 -17.48
N ALA A 193 3.03 -23.71 -17.19
CA ALA A 193 4.34 -24.10 -17.71
C ALA A 193 5.49 -23.80 -16.75
N GLY A 194 6.72 -24.16 -17.14
CA GLY A 194 7.92 -23.95 -16.33
C GLY A 194 8.00 -24.84 -15.08
N GLU A 195 8.86 -24.47 -14.14
CA GLU A 195 9.17 -25.32 -12.97
C GLU A 195 7.99 -25.51 -12.02
N ASN A 196 7.04 -24.56 -12.01
CA ASN A 196 5.84 -24.59 -11.17
C ASN A 196 4.58 -25.05 -11.92
N ALA A 197 4.71 -25.64 -13.11
CA ALA A 197 3.59 -26.12 -13.91
C ALA A 197 2.62 -27.02 -13.11
N GLY A 198 1.31 -26.78 -13.28
CA GLY A 198 0.24 -27.50 -12.60
C GLY A 198 -0.06 -27.02 -11.17
N ARG A 199 0.61 -25.97 -10.70
CA ARG A 199 0.36 -25.39 -9.36
C ARG A 199 -0.51 -24.14 -9.46
N ASN A 200 -1.41 -24.00 -8.48
CA ASN A 200 -2.07 -22.74 -8.19
C ASN A 200 -1.23 -21.96 -7.17
N LEU A 201 -0.59 -20.88 -7.60
CA LEU A 201 0.21 -20.01 -6.74
C LEU A 201 -0.64 -18.87 -6.18
N LYS A 202 -0.34 -18.44 -4.95
CA LYS A 202 -1.12 -17.43 -4.21
C LYS A 202 -0.17 -16.40 -3.61
N HIS A 203 -0.46 -15.14 -3.89
CA HIS A 203 0.39 -14.00 -3.58
C HIS A 203 -0.40 -12.96 -2.77
N VAL A 204 0.33 -12.12 -2.02
CA VAL A 204 -0.22 -10.99 -1.25
C VAL A 204 0.59 -9.73 -1.51
N ASN A 205 -0.05 -8.57 -1.41
CA ASN A 205 0.57 -7.25 -1.55
C ASN A 205 1.49 -7.16 -2.79
N ILE A 206 0.98 -7.61 -3.94
CA ILE A 206 1.72 -7.73 -5.19
C ILE A 206 1.95 -6.33 -5.74
N VAL A 207 3.20 -5.92 -5.86
CA VAL A 207 3.54 -4.61 -6.43
C VAL A 207 3.14 -4.60 -7.90
N ARG A 208 2.34 -3.60 -8.28
CA ARG A 208 1.86 -3.35 -9.65
C ARG A 208 2.52 -2.14 -10.28
N GLU A 209 3.06 -1.25 -9.46
CA GLU A 209 3.66 0.00 -9.90
C GLU A 209 4.74 0.44 -8.91
N LEU A 210 5.87 0.91 -9.44
CA LEU A 210 6.98 1.45 -8.66
C LEU A 210 7.52 2.69 -9.39
N ASP A 211 7.13 3.85 -8.89
CA ASP A 211 7.40 5.13 -9.53
C ASP A 211 8.41 5.96 -8.74
N ASP A 212 9.30 6.61 -9.47
CA ASP A 212 10.31 7.51 -8.95
C ASP A 212 9.80 8.96 -9.01
N LEU A 213 9.45 9.53 -7.85
CA LEU A 213 8.94 10.91 -7.75
C LEU A 213 10.05 11.95 -7.51
N GLY A 214 11.32 11.56 -7.73
CA GLY A 214 12.50 12.39 -7.51
C GLY A 214 13.00 12.30 -6.07
N THR A 215 13.63 13.38 -5.60
CA THR A 215 14.25 13.44 -4.27
C THR A 215 13.56 14.46 -3.36
N TRP A 216 13.73 14.26 -2.06
CA TRP A 216 13.22 15.10 -1.00
C TRP A 216 14.35 15.53 -0.07
N ASP A 217 14.44 16.83 0.22
CA ASP A 217 15.51 17.45 1.01
C ASP A 217 15.08 17.80 2.45
N GLY A 218 13.93 17.29 2.90
CA GLY A 218 13.38 17.58 4.23
C GLY A 218 12.39 18.75 4.27
N LYS A 219 12.27 19.55 3.20
CA LYS A 219 11.34 20.69 3.17
C LYS A 219 9.91 20.25 2.94
N ALA A 220 8.96 20.94 3.58
CA ALA A 220 7.54 20.67 3.39
C ALA A 220 7.17 20.69 1.90
N ARG A 221 6.54 19.62 1.41
CA ARG A 221 6.13 19.46 0.01
C ARG A 221 4.85 18.64 -0.06
N GLU A 222 3.93 19.07 -0.92
CA GLU A 222 2.78 18.27 -1.33
C GLU A 222 2.96 17.83 -2.78
N ILE A 223 2.63 16.57 -3.06
CA ILE A 223 2.77 15.96 -4.38
C ILE A 223 1.43 15.30 -4.72
N PRO A 224 0.67 15.84 -5.70
CA PRO A 224 -0.46 15.11 -6.24
C PRO A 224 0.05 13.90 -7.01
N VAL A 225 -0.54 12.74 -6.76
CA VAL A 225 -0.16 11.48 -7.39
C VAL A 225 -1.37 10.75 -7.93
N ARG A 226 -1.13 9.98 -8.98
CA ARG A 226 -2.09 9.09 -9.60
C ARG A 226 -1.32 7.91 -10.16
N LEU A 227 -1.69 6.71 -9.76
CA LEU A 227 -1.11 5.50 -10.32
C LEU A 227 -1.46 5.40 -11.82
N GLU A 228 -0.56 4.85 -12.60
CA GLU A 228 -0.80 4.48 -14.00
C GLU A 228 -1.64 3.20 -14.12
N TYR A 229 -1.52 2.28 -13.16
CA TYR A 229 -2.22 1.00 -13.17
C TYR A 229 -3.30 0.94 -12.09
N GLU A 230 -4.34 0.15 -12.36
CA GLU A 230 -5.31 -0.22 -11.33
C GLU A 230 -4.65 -1.18 -10.33
N CYS A 231 -4.95 -0.99 -9.05
CA CYS A 231 -4.64 -1.95 -8.02
C CYS A 231 -5.76 -1.95 -6.96
N ASN A 232 -5.81 -2.99 -6.12
CA ASN A 232 -6.87 -3.18 -5.12
C ASN A 232 -6.37 -3.36 -3.67
N GLY A 233 -5.08 -3.17 -3.42
CA GLY A 233 -4.47 -3.36 -2.10
C GLY A 233 -4.13 -2.07 -1.37
N GLY A 234 -3.60 -1.09 -2.11
CA GLY A 234 -3.25 0.20 -1.54
C GLY A 234 -2.19 0.96 -2.31
N ILE A 235 -1.88 2.14 -1.78
CA ILE A 235 -0.73 2.97 -2.16
C ILE A 235 0.21 3.04 -0.97
N ALA A 236 1.51 2.92 -1.23
CA ALA A 236 2.56 3.23 -0.27
C ALA A 236 3.55 4.24 -0.82
N VAL A 237 4.22 4.95 0.07
CA VAL A 237 5.31 5.86 -0.26
C VAL A 237 6.50 5.52 0.61
N LEU A 238 7.68 5.38 -0.01
CA LEU A 238 8.94 5.09 0.68
C LEU A 238 9.89 6.28 0.48
N LEU A 239 10.49 6.77 1.56
CA LEU A 239 11.61 7.71 1.51
C LEU A 239 12.89 6.92 1.80
N GLN A 240 13.73 6.80 0.78
CA GLN A 240 14.86 5.88 0.77
C GLN A 240 16.17 6.61 0.48
N GLU A 241 17.26 6.21 1.12
CA GLU A 241 18.59 6.66 0.69
C GLU A 241 18.86 6.23 -0.77
N GLU A 242 19.66 7.02 -1.49
CA GLU A 242 19.96 6.71 -2.88
C GLU A 242 20.69 5.37 -3.07
N ASN A 243 20.69 4.87 -4.30
CA ASN A 243 21.43 3.67 -4.72
C ASN A 243 21.06 2.39 -3.97
N GLY A 244 19.82 2.26 -3.49
CA GLY A 244 19.37 1.06 -2.77
C GLY A 244 19.74 1.08 -1.29
N GLY A 245 20.02 2.25 -0.72
CA GLY A 245 20.26 2.37 0.71
C GLY A 245 19.00 2.19 1.56
N PRO A 246 19.11 2.35 2.89
CA PRO A 246 18.02 2.14 3.83
C PRO A 246 16.79 3.02 3.55
N ILE A 247 15.62 2.45 3.81
CA ILE A 247 14.35 3.17 3.89
C ILE A 247 14.32 3.89 5.24
N ARG A 248 14.10 5.20 5.21
CA ARG A 248 14.09 6.08 6.40
C ARG A 248 12.69 6.49 6.83
N SER A 249 11.72 6.46 5.92
CA SER A 249 10.32 6.72 6.22
C SER A 249 9.45 5.95 5.26
N ALA A 250 8.27 5.52 5.72
CA ALA A 250 7.27 4.93 4.87
C ALA A 250 5.88 5.32 5.36
N SER A 251 4.91 5.32 4.45
CA SER A 251 3.50 5.45 4.78
C SER A 251 2.69 4.59 3.82
N MET A 252 1.58 4.03 4.28
CA MET A 252 0.67 3.27 3.43
C MET A 252 -0.79 3.64 3.70
N ALA A 253 -1.58 3.68 2.64
CA ALA A 253 -3.03 3.81 2.69
C ALA A 253 -3.64 2.63 1.91
N ARG A 254 -4.35 1.76 2.64
CA ARG A 254 -5.07 0.62 2.05
C ARG A 254 -6.48 1.05 1.65
N PHE A 255 -7.05 0.37 0.67
CA PHE A 255 -8.46 0.46 0.29
C PHE A 255 -9.01 -0.93 -0.07
#